data_AF-A0A7X9ACI3-F1
#
_entry.id   AF-A0A7X9ACI3-F1
#
_cell.length_a   1.000
_cell.length_b   1.000
_cell.length_c   1.000
_cell.angle_alpha   90.00
_cell.angle_beta   90.00
_cell.angle_gamma   90.00
#
_symmetry.space_group_name_H-M   'P 1'
#
loop_
_entity.id
_entity.type
_entity.pdbx_description
1 polymer ?
#
loop_
_entity_poly.entity_id
_entity_poly.type
_entity_poly.pdbx_seq_one_letter_code
_entity_poly.pdbx_strand_id
1 'polypeptide(L)'
;MLPPIVEEYEQYLRLERRLSRSTITIYSGEVTLFIDSGLDADTIDSDGVQRYIVEQTTGRDLSGRSVAKVLSALRSFFTYLQQSGFRDD
;
A
#
# COMPACT_ATOMS: atom_id res chain seq x y z
N MET A 1 6.59 -14.52 6.34
CA MET A 1 7.67 -13.51 6.28
C MET A 1 7.14 -12.39 5.40
N LEU A 2 7.31 -11.13 5.77
CA LEU A 2 6.87 -10.03 4.92
C LEU A 2 7.83 -9.87 3.74
N PRO A 3 7.38 -9.35 2.58
CA PRO A 3 8.30 -8.96 1.52
C PRO A 3 9.27 -7.89 2.03
N PRO A 4 10.56 -7.89 1.62
CA PRO A 4 11.56 -6.94 2.12
C PRO A 4 11.12 -5.47 2.00
N ILE A 5 10.49 -5.09 0.88
CA ILE A 5 9.98 -3.74 0.65
C ILE A 5 8.87 -3.32 1.63
N VAL A 6 8.10 -4.29 2.12
CA VAL A 6 7.07 -4.05 3.15
C VAL A 6 7.71 -3.86 4.52
N GLU A 7 8.79 -4.57 4.83
CA GLU A 7 9.54 -4.38 6.07
C GLU A 7 10.20 -2.99 6.11
N GLU A 8 10.78 -2.54 5.00
CA GLU A 8 11.34 -1.18 4.87
C GLU A 8 10.24 -0.11 4.99
N TYR A 9 9.10 -0.32 4.33
CA TYR A 9 7.94 0.55 4.46
C TYR A 9 7.39 0.61 5.89
N GLU A 10 7.37 -0.51 6.64
CA GLU A 10 7.00 -0.52 8.05
C GLU A 10 7.93 0.35 8.91
N GLN A 11 9.24 0.28 8.66
CA GLN A 11 10.20 1.13 9.35
C GLN A 11 9.96 2.61 9.01
N TYR A 12 9.71 2.95 7.74
CA TYR A 12 9.33 4.30 7.33
C TYR A 12 8.09 4.80 8.07
N LEU A 13 7.01 4.01 8.11
CA LEU A 13 5.78 4.39 8.80
C LEU A 13 5.99 4.61 10.31
N ARG A 14 6.88 3.82 10.92
CA ARG A 14 7.17 3.89 12.35
C ARG A 14 8.11 5.03 12.72
N LEU A 15 9.22 5.18 12.02
CA LEU A 15 10.32 6.07 12.39
C LEU A 15 10.08 7.48 11.87
N GLU A 16 9.68 7.59 10.60
CA GLU A 16 9.54 8.87 9.91
C GLU A 16 8.12 9.42 10.07
N ARG A 17 7.10 8.58 9.84
CA ARG A 17 5.69 9.00 9.94
C ARG A 17 5.11 8.91 11.34
N ARG A 18 5.78 8.20 12.26
CA ARG A 18 5.39 8.01 13.66
C ARG A 18 3.92 7.57 13.83
N LEU A 19 3.44 6.72 12.92
CA LEU A 19 2.07 6.22 12.98
C LEU A 19 1.88 5.25 14.14
N SER A 20 0.64 5.13 14.62
CA SER A 20 0.30 4.13 15.62
C SER A 20 0.51 2.71 15.08
N ARG A 21 0.82 1.77 15.98
CA ARG A 21 0.97 0.34 15.64
C ARG A 21 -0.24 -0.21 14.89
N SER A 22 -1.46 0.19 15.28
CA SER A 22 -2.69 -0.25 14.61
C SER A 22 -2.79 0.24 13.16
N THR A 23 -2.37 1.47 12.89
CA THR A 23 -2.35 2.02 11.53
C THR A 23 -1.27 1.36 10.69
N ILE A 24 -0.08 1.13 11.26
CA ILE A 24 1.01 0.40 10.59
C ILE A 24 0.51 -0.99 10.17
N THR A 25 -0.06 -1.77 11.09
CA THR A 25 -0.58 -3.11 10.76
C THR A 25 -1.61 -3.10 9.63
N ILE A 26 -2.50 -2.09 9.59
CA ILE A 26 -3.47 -1.95 8.49
C ILE A 26 -2.74 -1.63 7.18
N TYR A 27 -1.81 -0.68 7.20
CA TYR A 27 -1.14 -0.22 5.98
C TYR A 27 -0.26 -1.32 5.39
N SER A 28 0.58 -1.96 6.20
CA SER A 28 1.42 -3.07 5.76
C SER A 28 0.59 -4.24 5.23
N GLY A 29 -0.55 -4.52 5.84
CA GLY A 29 -1.45 -5.58 5.38
C GLY A 29 -1.98 -5.31 3.97
N GLU A 30 -2.51 -4.11 3.71
CA GLU A 30 -3.04 -3.77 2.38
C GLU A 30 -1.94 -3.65 1.32
N VAL A 31 -0.74 -3.20 1.70
CA VAL A 31 0.43 -3.19 0.79
C VAL A 31 0.93 -4.60 0.49
N THR A 32 0.95 -5.49 1.49
CA THR A 32 1.33 -6.89 1.27
C THR A 32 0.39 -7.55 0.26
N LEU A 33 -0.92 -7.33 0.38
CA LEU A 33 -1.90 -7.81 -0.61
C LEU A 33 -1.63 -7.26 -2.02
N PHE A 34 -1.17 -6.01 -2.12
CA PHE A 34 -0.82 -5.42 -3.41
C PHE A 34 0.42 -6.07 -4.01
N ILE A 35 1.49 -6.26 -3.23
CA ILE A 35 2.70 -6.95 -3.69
C ILE A 35 2.41 -8.41 -4.09
N ASP A 36 1.61 -9.11 -3.28
CA ASP A 36 1.23 -10.51 -3.54
C ASP A 36 0.32 -10.67 -4.75
N SER A 37 -0.28 -9.58 -5.26
CA SER A 37 -1.04 -9.60 -6.51
C SER A 37 -0.17 -9.81 -7.76
N GLY A 38 1.15 -9.65 -7.63
CA GLY A 38 2.11 -9.79 -8.73
C GLY A 38 2.19 -8.58 -9.65
N LEU A 39 1.47 -7.50 -9.33
CA LEU A 39 1.63 -6.21 -10.00
C LEU A 39 2.98 -5.58 -9.66
N ASP A 40 3.65 -5.04 -10.67
CA ASP A 40 4.92 -4.36 -10.49
C ASP A 40 4.71 -2.95 -9.94
N ALA A 41 5.09 -2.74 -8.67
CA ALA A 41 4.91 -1.48 -7.98
C ALA A 41 5.74 -0.32 -8.58
N ASP A 42 6.85 -0.65 -9.25
CA ASP A 42 7.72 0.34 -9.91
C ASP A 42 7.03 0.88 -11.17
N THR A 43 6.54 -0.01 -12.03
CA THR A 43 6.10 0.34 -13.39
C THR A 43 4.58 0.47 -13.58
N ILE A 44 3.75 0.04 -12.62
CA ILE A 44 2.29 0.13 -12.74
C ILE A 44 1.84 1.58 -12.93
N ASP A 45 0.88 1.82 -13.83
CA ASP A 45 0.29 3.13 -14.04
C ASP A 45 -0.91 3.39 -13.12
N SER A 46 -1.43 4.62 -13.14
CA SER A 46 -2.59 5.00 -12.33
C SER A 46 -3.83 4.15 -12.61
N ASP A 47 -4.02 3.74 -13.86
CA ASP A 47 -5.17 2.96 -14.30
C ASP A 47 -5.10 1.52 -13.75
N GLY A 48 -3.90 0.93 -13.74
CA GLY A 48 -3.61 -0.36 -13.12
C GLY A 48 -3.85 -0.33 -11.62
N VAL A 49 -3.36 0.70 -10.92
CA VAL A 49 -3.60 0.87 -9.47
C VAL A 49 -5.09 1.03 -9.19
N GLN A 50 -5.80 1.84 -9.99
CA GLN A 50 -7.25 2.03 -9.84
C GLN A 50 -8.01 0.72 -10.04
N ARG A 51 -7.64 -0.06 -11.07
CA ARG A 51 -8.27 -1.37 -11.33
C ARG A 51 -8.07 -2.32 -10.16
N TYR A 52 -6.84 -2.43 -9.65
CA TYR A 52 -6.54 -3.24 -8.47
C TYR A 52 -7.43 -2.84 -7.28
N ILE A 53 -7.54 -1.54 -6.99
CA ILE A 53 -8.36 -1.05 -5.86
C ILE A 53 -9.82 -1.44 -6.04
N VAL A 54 -10.38 -1.28 -7.24
CA VAL A 54 -11.77 -1.65 -7.53
C VAL A 54 -11.97 -3.15 -7.34
N GLU A 55 -11.11 -3.98 -7.92
CA GLU A 55 -11.18 -5.45 -7.80
C GLU A 55 -11.08 -5.91 -6.34
N GLN A 56 -10.13 -5.37 -5.57
CA GLN A 56 -9.98 -5.70 -4.15
C GLN A 56 -11.18 -5.28 -3.31
N THR A 57 -11.68 -4.06 -3.50
CA THR A 57 -12.74 -3.50 -2.65
C THR A 57 -14.09 -4.14 -2.93
N THR A 58 -14.39 -4.42 -4.20
CA THR A 58 -15.63 -5.10 -4.61
C THR A 58 -15.57 -6.59 -4.33
N GLY A 59 -14.45 -7.26 -4.63
CA GLY A 59 -14.28 -8.70 -4.40
C GLY A 59 -14.33 -9.09 -2.92
N ARG A 60 -13.95 -8.19 -2.01
CA ARG A 60 -14.01 -8.38 -0.56
C ARG A 60 -15.26 -7.77 0.12
N ASP A 61 -16.19 -7.19 -0.65
CA ASP A 61 -17.38 -6.49 -0.16
C ASP A 61 -17.08 -5.51 1.01
N LEU A 62 -16.10 -4.63 0.77
CA LEU A 62 -15.60 -3.74 1.82
C LEU A 62 -16.56 -2.58 2.10
N SER A 63 -16.82 -2.34 3.39
CA SER A 63 -17.48 -1.11 3.83
C SER A 63 -16.71 0.14 3.36
N GLY A 64 -17.39 1.28 3.20
CA GLY A 64 -16.74 2.54 2.80
C GLY A 64 -15.58 2.96 3.72
N ARG A 65 -15.65 2.62 5.02
CA ARG A 65 -14.53 2.85 5.96
C ARG A 65 -13.32 1.97 5.62
N SER A 66 -13.54 0.72 5.23
CA SER A 66 -12.47 -0.19 4.82
C SER A 66 -11.87 0.24 3.48
N VAL A 67 -12.70 0.65 2.51
CA VAL A 67 -12.24 1.22 1.24
C VAL A 67 -11.32 2.43 1.47
N ALA A 68 -11.71 3.35 2.37
CA ALA A 68 -10.88 4.51 2.70
C ALA A 68 -9.51 4.14 3.30
N LYS A 69 -9.42 3.00 4.03
CA LYS A 69 -8.15 2.48 4.54
C LYS A 69 -7.28 1.92 3.43
N VAL A 70 -7.83 1.14 2.50
CA VAL A 70 -7.11 0.63 1.32
C VAL A 70 -6.50 1.80 0.54
N LEU A 71 -7.33 2.80 0.20
CA LEU A 71 -6.88 4.00 -0.51
C LEU A 71 -5.76 4.73 0.22
N SER A 72 -5.89 4.89 1.54
CA SER A 72 -4.90 5.62 2.34
C SER A 72 -3.59 4.85 2.48
N ALA A 73 -3.65 3.52 2.58
CA ALA A 73 -2.48 2.65 2.65
C ALA A 73 -1.69 2.67 1.33
N LEU A 74 -2.36 2.47 0.19
CA LEU A 74 -1.70 2.47 -1.12
C LEU A 74 -1.14 3.84 -1.47
N ARG A 75 -1.89 4.92 -1.24
CA ARG A 75 -1.36 6.28 -1.46
C ARG A 75 -0.09 6.53 -0.64
N SER A 76 -0.09 6.14 0.63
CA SER A 76 1.07 6.27 1.50
C SER A 76 2.26 5.43 1.02
N PHE A 77 2.00 4.23 0.48
CA PHE A 77 3.02 3.36 -0.08
C PHE A 77 3.65 3.92 -1.35
N PHE A 78 2.85 4.37 -2.32
CA PHE A 78 3.39 5.00 -3.54
C PHE A 78 4.14 6.30 -3.24
N THR A 79 3.70 7.09 -2.26
CA THR A 79 4.48 8.23 -1.77
C THR A 79 5.83 7.80 -1.19
N TYR A 80 5.88 6.69 -0.45
CA TYR A 80 7.13 6.12 0.04
C TYR A 80 8.05 5.66 -1.10
N LEU A 81 7.52 4.95 -2.10
CA LEU A 81 8.30 4.51 -3.26
C LEU A 81 8.96 5.69 -3.98
N GLN A 82 8.22 6.77 -4.20
CA GLN A 82 8.75 7.98 -4.82
C GLN A 82 9.82 8.66 -3.95
N GLN A 83 9.60 8.76 -2.63
CA GLN A 83 10.58 9.36 -1.71
C GLN A 83 11.87 8.56 -1.58
N SER A 84 11.76 7.23 -1.70
CA SER A 84 12.90 6.31 -1.62
C SER A 84 13.62 6.11 -2.96
N GLY A 85 13.13 6.72 -4.05
CA GLY A 85 13.72 6.60 -5.39
C GLY A 85 13.47 5.24 -6.05
N PHE A 86 12.49 4.48 -5.58
CA PHE A 86 12.01 3.25 -6.23
C PHE A 86 11.03 3.52 -7.38
N ARG A 87 10.54 4.76 -7.50
CA ARG A 87 9.61 5.20 -8.53
C ARG A 87 9.83 6.67 -8.84
N ASP A 88 9.72 7.05 -10.11
CA ASP A 88 10.01 8.42 -10.57
C ASP A 88 8.78 9.34 -10.66
N ASP A 89 7.56 8.79 -10.73
CA ASP A 89 6.29 9.52 -10.93
C ASP A 89 5.27 9.38 -9.79
#